data_AF-A0A497EGL3-F1
#
_entry.id   AF-A0A497EGL3-F1
#
_cell.length_a   1.000
_cell.length_b   1.000
_cell.length_c   1.000
_cell.angle_alpha   90.00
_cell.angle_beta   90.00
_cell.angle_gamma   90.00
#
_symmetry.space_group_name_H-M   'P 1'
#
loop_
_entity.id
_entity.type
_entity.pdbx_description
1 polymer ?
#
loop_
_entity_poly.entity_id
_entity_poly.type
_entity_poly.pdbx_seq_one_letter_code
_entity_poly.pdbx_strand_id
1 'polypeptide(L)'
;MLEILAGVSPNEWDSRRDAAKAIVTYGDGMAADPEVHLAAVIERRPPALDKIWLDGAKALAQATSEVELLRGVSDFDDRVVRKAQPSIAAAAKAQHYEAFKSDIIKVCEHLVPGYKASVEAGTQAPVVEKPNRDKLRAFLASSEFIEEVFLTGLCKRYRLFGTSKIDLQSEDTFLARQDLDPYCRIYGAYLRELLTTRRKPDLNDWGDLELFIYLQPGTYVATAEKKWWTIADSVGLGDRVKKLVPKHPRPSR
;
A
#
# COMPACT_ATOMS: atom_id res chain seq x y z
N MET A 1 2.37 -3.84 -6.14
CA MET A 1 3.04 -4.03 -7.46
C MET A 1 4.37 -4.77 -7.32
N LEU A 2 5.31 -4.23 -6.54
CA LEU A 2 6.49 -4.97 -6.05
C LEU A 2 6.12 -6.36 -5.52
N GLU A 3 5.05 -6.46 -4.74
CA GLU A 3 4.58 -7.74 -4.22
C GLU A 3 4.13 -8.74 -5.30
N ILE A 4 3.49 -8.27 -6.38
CA ILE A 4 3.02 -9.12 -7.49
C ILE A 4 4.23 -9.69 -8.25
N LEU A 5 5.28 -8.91 -8.45
CA LEU A 5 6.49 -9.31 -9.16
C LEU A 5 7.50 -10.06 -8.27
N ALA A 6 7.58 -9.73 -6.98
CA ALA A 6 8.46 -10.37 -6.00
C ALA A 6 7.93 -11.74 -5.52
N GLY A 7 6.61 -11.91 -5.51
CA GLY A 7 5.92 -13.10 -5.05
C GLY A 7 5.68 -14.15 -6.14
N VAL A 8 6.38 -14.05 -7.28
CA VAL A 8 6.32 -15.06 -8.33
C VAL A 8 6.88 -16.36 -7.76
N SER A 9 5.97 -17.27 -7.42
CA SER A 9 6.30 -18.64 -6.99
C SER A 9 5.41 -19.60 -7.78
N PRO A 10 5.88 -20.84 -8.04
CA PRO A 10 5.11 -21.82 -8.81
C PRO A 10 3.70 -22.05 -8.27
N ASN A 11 3.52 -21.95 -6.94
CA ASN A 11 2.26 -22.21 -6.26
C ASN A 11 1.26 -21.04 -6.31
N GLU A 12 1.70 -19.83 -6.70
CA GLU A 12 0.83 -18.65 -6.79
C GLU A 12 0.76 -18.07 -8.22
N TRP A 13 1.38 -18.74 -9.20
CA TRP A 13 1.58 -18.24 -10.55
C TRP A 13 0.30 -17.70 -11.21
N ASP A 14 -0.76 -18.50 -11.27
CA ASP A 14 -2.02 -18.11 -11.91
C ASP A 14 -2.67 -16.91 -11.21
N SER A 15 -2.66 -16.88 -9.88
CA SER A 15 -3.20 -15.77 -9.10
C SER A 15 -2.43 -14.47 -9.33
N ARG A 16 -1.10 -14.54 -9.44
CA ARG A 16 -0.23 -13.38 -9.68
C ARG A 16 -0.38 -12.88 -11.12
N ARG A 17 -0.49 -13.79 -12.09
CA ARG A 17 -0.80 -13.45 -13.48
C ARG A 17 -2.16 -12.79 -13.63
N ASP A 18 -3.20 -13.30 -12.98
CA ASP A 18 -4.53 -12.72 -13.04
C ASP A 18 -4.59 -11.33 -12.39
N ALA A 19 -3.85 -11.12 -11.29
CA ALA A 19 -3.67 -9.79 -10.71
C ALA A 19 -2.96 -8.83 -11.69
N ALA A 20 -1.91 -9.29 -12.36
CA ALA A 20 -1.21 -8.51 -13.38
C ALA A 20 -2.13 -8.17 -14.58
N LYS A 21 -2.95 -9.13 -15.03
CA LYS A 21 -3.97 -8.88 -16.07
C LYS A 21 -4.99 -7.84 -15.63
N ALA A 22 -5.47 -7.89 -14.39
CA ALA A 22 -6.41 -6.89 -13.87
C ALA A 22 -5.77 -5.48 -13.91
N ILE A 23 -4.50 -5.37 -13.53
CA ILE A 23 -3.77 -4.10 -13.60
C ILE A 23 -3.64 -3.60 -15.05
N VAL A 24 -3.25 -4.47 -15.99
CA VAL A 24 -3.15 -4.10 -17.41
C VAL A 24 -4.52 -3.74 -18.00
N THR A 25 -5.60 -4.39 -17.56
CA THR A 25 -6.96 -4.19 -18.09
C THR A 25 -7.60 -2.91 -17.57
N TYR A 26 -7.41 -2.60 -16.29
CA TYR A 26 -8.12 -1.50 -15.62
C TYR A 26 -7.26 -0.28 -15.33
N GLY A 27 -5.95 -0.36 -15.58
CA GLY A 27 -5.01 0.73 -15.39
C GLY A 27 -4.79 1.51 -16.68
N ASP A 28 -5.18 2.79 -16.69
CA ASP A 28 -4.84 3.74 -17.77
C ASP A 28 -3.35 4.14 -17.74
N GLY A 29 -2.65 3.78 -16.66
CA GLY A 29 -1.23 4.00 -16.40
C GLY A 29 -0.82 3.29 -15.12
N MET A 30 0.48 3.22 -14.87
CA MET A 30 1.02 2.66 -13.63
C MET A 30 1.53 3.77 -12.74
N ALA A 31 0.99 3.81 -11.52
CA ALA A 31 1.45 4.73 -10.53
C ALA A 31 2.94 4.49 -10.27
N ALA A 32 3.76 5.55 -10.32
CA ALA A 32 5.18 5.46 -9.97
C ALA A 32 5.35 5.00 -8.52
N ASP A 33 6.58 4.75 -8.12
CA ASP A 33 6.94 4.51 -6.72
C ASP A 33 6.17 5.46 -5.76
N PRO A 34 5.61 4.95 -4.64
CA PRO A 34 4.78 5.75 -3.73
C PRO A 34 5.47 7.04 -3.26
N GLU A 35 6.80 7.05 -3.12
CA GLU A 35 7.55 8.24 -2.71
C GLU A 35 7.60 9.28 -3.82
N VAL A 36 7.76 8.84 -5.07
CA VAL A 36 7.75 9.73 -6.23
C VAL A 36 6.35 10.32 -6.43
N HIS A 37 5.29 9.52 -6.24
CA HIS A 37 3.93 10.02 -6.29
C HIS A 37 3.62 10.99 -5.15
N LEU A 38 4.04 10.66 -3.92
CA LEU A 38 3.92 11.55 -2.77
C LEU A 38 4.61 12.89 -3.03
N ALA A 39 5.82 12.87 -3.61
CA ALA A 39 6.52 14.07 -4.02
C ALA A 39 5.75 14.87 -5.09
N ALA A 40 5.17 14.21 -6.08
CA ALA A 40 4.35 14.87 -7.09
C ALA A 40 3.12 15.57 -6.48
N VAL A 41 2.44 14.92 -5.52
CA VAL A 41 1.29 15.50 -4.81
C VAL A 41 1.70 16.73 -3.98
N ILE A 42 2.78 16.61 -3.20
CA ILE A 42 3.28 17.72 -2.36
C ILE A 42 3.78 18.90 -3.21
N GLU A 43 4.47 18.64 -4.32
CA GLU A 43 5.04 19.66 -5.19
C GLU A 43 4.11 20.12 -6.32
N ARG A 44 2.84 19.69 -6.31
CA ARG A 44 1.84 20.03 -7.34
C ARG A 44 2.27 19.70 -8.77
N ARG A 45 3.05 18.64 -8.93
CA ARG A 45 3.47 18.15 -10.25
C ARG A 45 2.47 17.12 -10.77
N PRO A 46 2.35 16.95 -12.10
CA PRO A 46 1.61 15.84 -12.67
C PRO A 46 2.07 14.50 -12.06
N PRO A 47 1.15 13.54 -11.86
CA PRO A 47 1.51 12.23 -11.32
C PRO A 47 2.65 11.61 -12.12
N ALA A 48 3.71 11.22 -11.41
CA ALA A 48 4.73 10.39 -12.03
C ALA A 48 4.10 9.03 -12.34
N LEU A 49 4.15 8.63 -13.61
CA LEU A 49 3.82 7.29 -14.05
C LEU A 49 5.11 6.58 -14.43
N ASP A 50 5.35 5.41 -13.87
CA ASP A 50 6.54 4.61 -14.18
C ASP A 50 6.19 3.48 -15.15
N LYS A 51 6.91 3.43 -16.27
CA LYS A 51 6.76 2.40 -17.29
C LYS A 51 7.43 1.09 -16.92
N ILE A 52 8.51 1.08 -16.13
CA ILE A 52 9.27 -0.15 -15.78
C ILE A 52 8.35 -1.16 -15.10
N TRP A 53 7.54 -0.64 -14.19
CA TRP A 53 6.54 -1.38 -13.43
C TRP A 53 5.39 -1.89 -14.32
N LEU A 54 4.91 -1.08 -15.26
CA LEU A 54 3.94 -1.51 -16.26
C LEU A 54 4.48 -2.64 -17.14
N ASP A 55 5.72 -2.52 -17.59
CA ASP A 55 6.37 -3.50 -18.45
C ASP A 55 6.52 -4.85 -17.74
N GLY A 56 6.86 -4.85 -16.45
CA GLY A 56 6.88 -6.03 -15.62
C GLY A 56 5.50 -6.67 -15.45
N ALA A 57 4.45 -5.86 -15.23
CA ALA A 57 3.08 -6.36 -15.14
C ALA A 57 2.55 -6.91 -16.48
N LYS A 58 2.84 -6.24 -17.60
CA LYS A 58 2.55 -6.72 -18.96
C LYS A 58 3.25 -8.05 -19.23
N ALA A 59 4.54 -8.14 -18.94
CA ALA A 59 5.32 -9.37 -19.08
C ALA A 59 4.71 -10.51 -18.26
N LEU A 60 4.39 -10.27 -16.98
CA LEU A 60 3.78 -11.28 -16.11
C LEU A 60 2.38 -11.67 -16.60
N ALA A 61 1.56 -10.72 -17.05
CA ALA A 61 0.21 -10.97 -17.54
C ALA A 61 0.18 -11.85 -18.81
N GLN A 62 1.19 -11.68 -19.68
CA GLN A 62 1.36 -12.41 -20.94
C GLN A 62 2.14 -13.72 -20.79
N ALA A 63 2.99 -13.86 -19.77
CA ALA A 63 3.79 -15.06 -19.54
C ALA A 63 2.92 -16.30 -19.28
N THR A 64 3.31 -17.41 -19.89
CA THR A 64 2.74 -18.74 -19.66
C THR A 64 3.43 -19.48 -18.51
N SER A 65 4.69 -19.13 -18.21
CA SER A 65 5.48 -19.73 -17.13
C SER A 65 6.53 -18.77 -16.56
N GLU A 66 7.04 -19.07 -15.38
CA GLU A 66 8.14 -18.31 -14.75
C GLU A 66 9.41 -18.34 -15.60
N VAL A 67 9.70 -19.48 -16.24
CA VAL A 67 10.86 -19.63 -17.12
C VAL A 67 10.77 -18.68 -18.32
N GLU A 68 9.59 -18.55 -18.90
CA GLU A 68 9.34 -17.60 -20.00
C GLU A 68 9.50 -16.15 -19.53
N LEU A 69 8.94 -15.81 -18.36
CA LEU A 69 9.05 -14.47 -17.78
C LEU A 69 10.51 -14.00 -17.59
N LEU A 70 11.39 -14.91 -17.15
CA LEU A 70 12.81 -14.64 -16.94
C LEU A 70 13.58 -14.52 -18.26
N ARG A 71 13.26 -15.36 -19.24
CA ARG A 71 13.91 -15.35 -20.57
C ARG A 71 13.48 -14.16 -21.42
N GLY A 72 12.22 -13.76 -21.27
CA GLY A 72 11.57 -12.66 -21.93
C GLY A 72 10.29 -13.07 -22.63
N VAL A 73 9.29 -12.21 -22.52
CA VAL A 73 7.95 -12.36 -23.08
C VAL A 73 7.83 -11.41 -24.25
N SER A 74 7.45 -11.95 -25.42
CA SER A 74 7.23 -11.14 -26.61
C SER A 74 5.91 -10.37 -26.48
N ASP A 75 6.01 -9.05 -26.45
CA ASP A 75 4.87 -8.15 -26.57
C ASP A 75 4.74 -7.75 -28.05
N PHE A 76 3.74 -8.33 -28.72
CA PHE A 76 3.53 -8.10 -30.16
C PHE A 76 2.89 -6.75 -30.47
N ASP A 77 2.15 -6.17 -29.52
CA ASP A 77 1.51 -4.87 -29.69
C ASP A 77 2.58 -3.77 -29.74
N ASP A 78 3.53 -3.82 -28.80
CA ASP A 78 4.62 -2.86 -28.68
C ASP A 78 5.90 -3.29 -29.43
N ARG A 79 5.92 -4.51 -30.00
CA ARG A 79 7.05 -5.13 -30.71
C ARG A 79 8.36 -5.17 -29.92
N VAL A 80 8.26 -5.50 -28.63
CA VAL A 80 9.41 -5.59 -27.71
C VAL A 80 9.45 -6.93 -26.99
N VAL A 81 10.64 -7.31 -26.48
CA VAL A 81 10.77 -8.42 -25.53
C VAL A 81 10.86 -7.86 -24.13
N ARG A 82 9.83 -8.11 -23.32
CA ARG A 82 9.74 -7.63 -21.93
C ARG A 82 10.29 -8.70 -20.99
N LYS A 83 11.03 -8.28 -19.97
CA LYS A 83 11.57 -9.18 -18.93
C LYS A 83 11.17 -8.65 -17.57
N ALA A 84 10.88 -9.56 -16.63
CA ALA A 84 10.80 -9.21 -15.22
C ALA A 84 11.88 -9.97 -14.46
N GLN A 85 12.51 -9.32 -13.48
CA GLN A 85 13.48 -9.94 -12.58
C GLN A 85 12.89 -10.03 -11.16
N PRO A 86 12.27 -11.16 -10.79
CA PRO A 86 11.65 -11.33 -9.48
C PRO A 86 12.60 -11.09 -8.31
N SER A 87 13.89 -11.41 -8.46
CA SER A 87 14.91 -11.19 -7.43
C SER A 87 15.14 -9.71 -7.12
N ILE A 88 15.11 -8.83 -8.12
CA ILE A 88 15.20 -7.38 -7.92
C ILE A 88 13.94 -6.88 -7.20
N ALA A 89 12.77 -7.34 -7.62
CA ALA A 89 11.51 -6.98 -6.97
C ALA A 89 11.48 -7.46 -5.50
N ALA A 90 12.02 -8.65 -5.22
CA ALA A 90 12.11 -9.20 -3.86
C ALA A 90 13.09 -8.42 -2.99
N ALA A 91 14.25 -8.04 -3.52
CA ALA A 91 15.23 -7.21 -2.80
C ALA A 91 14.64 -5.82 -2.46
N ALA A 92 13.99 -5.17 -3.43
CA ALA A 92 13.29 -3.91 -3.21
C ALA A 92 12.17 -4.07 -2.18
N LYS A 93 11.34 -5.11 -2.28
CA LYS A 93 10.30 -5.42 -1.29
C LYS A 93 10.89 -5.55 0.11
N ALA A 94 11.96 -6.32 0.29
CA ALA A 94 12.59 -6.52 1.60
C ALA A 94 13.11 -5.22 2.20
N GLN A 95 13.78 -4.39 1.40
CA GLN A 95 14.31 -3.09 1.83
C GLN A 95 13.19 -2.13 2.28
N HIS A 96 12.10 -2.06 1.52
CA HIS A 96 11.00 -1.15 1.82
C HIS A 96 10.09 -1.64 2.95
N TYR A 97 9.88 -2.95 3.09
CA TYR A 97 8.78 -3.48 3.91
C TYR A 97 9.22 -3.80 5.35
N GLU A 98 10.49 -4.16 5.57
CA GLU A 98 10.99 -4.59 6.89
C GLU A 98 11.04 -3.43 7.90
N ALA A 99 11.52 -2.26 7.47
CA ALA A 99 11.57 -1.06 8.32
C ALA A 99 10.16 -0.63 8.77
N PHE A 100 9.19 -0.73 7.87
CA PHE A 100 7.82 -0.31 8.11
C PHE A 100 7.08 -1.19 9.13
N LYS A 101 7.23 -2.52 9.04
CA LYS A 101 6.64 -3.43 10.02
C LYS A 101 7.12 -3.10 11.44
N SER A 102 8.42 -2.83 11.59
CA SER A 102 9.00 -2.35 12.85
C SER A 102 8.37 -1.04 13.32
N ASP A 103 8.14 -0.09 12.41
CA ASP A 103 7.57 1.22 12.76
C ASP A 103 6.09 1.14 13.17
N ILE A 104 5.28 0.32 12.49
CA ILE A 104 3.90 0.04 12.93
C ILE A 104 3.88 -0.59 14.32
N ILE A 105 4.80 -1.52 14.60
CA ILE A 105 4.91 -2.13 15.93
C ILE A 105 5.25 -1.07 16.99
N LYS A 106 6.15 -0.11 16.69
CA LYS A 106 6.46 0.99 17.60
C LYS A 106 5.26 1.90 17.86
N VAL A 107 4.49 2.23 16.82
CA VAL A 107 3.26 3.03 16.96
C VAL A 107 2.23 2.28 17.80
N CYS A 108 2.04 0.99 17.55
CA CYS A 108 1.12 0.16 18.33
C CYS A 108 1.58 0.02 19.79
N GLU A 109 2.88 -0.08 20.06
CA GLU A 109 3.44 -0.09 21.41
C GLU A 109 3.18 1.22 22.16
N HIS A 110 3.29 2.36 21.47
CA HIS A 110 3.00 3.66 22.06
C HIS A 110 1.52 3.79 22.46
N LEU A 111 0.61 3.27 21.63
CA LEU A 111 -0.82 3.32 21.87
C LEU A 111 -1.30 2.25 22.87
N VAL A 112 -0.66 1.07 22.88
CA VAL A 112 -0.96 -0.07 23.74
C VAL A 112 0.36 -0.71 24.20
N PRO A 113 0.86 -0.34 25.40
CA PRO A 113 2.09 -0.92 25.93
C PRO A 113 2.06 -2.45 26.03
N GLY A 114 3.17 -3.10 25.69
CA GLY A 114 3.30 -4.56 25.63
C GLY A 114 2.91 -5.19 24.28
N TYR A 115 2.46 -4.39 23.31
CA TYR A 115 2.19 -4.84 21.94
C TYR A 115 3.45 -5.39 21.28
N LYS A 116 4.56 -4.66 21.32
CA LYS A 116 5.85 -5.05 20.72
C LYS A 116 6.36 -6.36 21.31
N ALA A 117 6.41 -6.45 22.64
CA ALA A 117 6.89 -7.65 23.33
C ALA A 117 6.07 -8.90 22.95
N SER A 118 4.75 -8.75 22.79
CA SER A 118 3.87 -9.85 22.38
C SER A 118 4.09 -10.28 20.92
N VAL A 119 4.31 -9.31 20.02
CA VAL A 119 4.63 -9.60 18.61
C VAL A 119 5.97 -10.35 18.51
N GLU A 120 7.02 -9.86 19.20
CA GLU A 120 8.36 -10.46 19.22
C GLU A 120 8.36 -11.87 19.84
N ALA A 121 7.58 -12.08 20.91
CA ALA A 121 7.42 -13.39 21.54
C ALA A 121 6.51 -14.35 20.74
N GLY A 122 5.93 -13.92 19.61
CA GLY A 122 4.98 -14.72 18.83
C GLY A 122 3.62 -14.93 19.51
N THR A 123 3.35 -14.30 20.65
CA THR A 123 2.11 -14.46 21.43
C THR A 123 1.02 -13.50 20.97
N GLN A 124 -0.16 -13.58 21.58
CA GLN A 124 -1.29 -12.73 21.25
C GLN A 124 -1.06 -11.30 21.77
N ALA A 125 -1.12 -10.31 20.88
CA ALA A 125 -0.93 -8.92 21.27
C ALA A 125 -2.08 -8.41 22.16
N PRO A 126 -1.79 -7.55 23.15
CA PRO A 126 -2.81 -6.83 23.90
C PRO A 126 -3.67 -5.99 22.95
N VAL A 127 -4.93 -5.81 23.32
CA VAL A 127 -5.89 -5.01 22.57
C VAL A 127 -6.55 -3.98 23.47
N VAL A 128 -7.00 -2.89 22.87
CA VAL A 128 -7.80 -1.89 23.55
C VAL A 128 -9.11 -2.49 24.02
N GLU A 129 -9.33 -2.37 25.33
CA GLU A 129 -10.55 -2.82 25.99
C GLU A 129 -11.77 -2.10 25.45
N LYS A 130 -12.92 -2.80 25.42
CA LYS A 130 -14.18 -2.28 24.85
C LYS A 130 -14.52 -0.84 25.28
N PRO A 131 -14.42 -0.45 26.57
CA PRO A 131 -14.77 0.91 27.00
C PRO A 131 -13.90 2.02 26.38
N ASN A 132 -12.69 1.69 25.91
CA ASN A 132 -11.73 2.65 25.35
C ASN A 132 -11.69 2.62 23.81
N ARG A 133 -12.43 1.72 23.16
CA ARG A 133 -12.42 1.60 21.69
C ARG A 133 -12.98 2.83 21.00
N ASP A 134 -14.03 3.43 21.56
CA ASP A 134 -14.63 4.63 20.98
C ASP A 134 -13.72 5.85 21.13
N LYS A 135 -12.99 5.94 22.26
CA LYS A 135 -11.95 6.96 22.46
C LYS A 135 -10.82 6.80 21.46
N LEU A 136 -10.31 5.57 21.28
CA LEU A 136 -9.29 5.27 20.27
C LEU A 136 -9.79 5.63 18.86
N ARG A 137 -11.03 5.25 18.52
CA ARG A 137 -11.64 5.56 17.22
C ARG A 137 -11.72 7.07 17.01
N ALA A 138 -12.17 7.83 18.01
CA ALA A 138 -12.27 9.28 17.92
C ALA A 138 -10.88 9.93 17.76
N PHE A 139 -9.88 9.48 18.53
CA PHE A 139 -8.51 9.96 18.43
C PHE A 139 -7.91 9.69 17.03
N LEU A 140 -7.97 8.45 16.55
CA LEU A 140 -7.40 8.07 15.24
C LEU A 140 -8.14 8.68 14.04
N ALA A 141 -9.32 9.24 14.25
CA ALA A 141 -10.08 10.00 13.25
C ALA A 141 -10.00 11.52 13.45
N SER A 142 -9.26 11.99 14.46
CA SER A 142 -9.15 13.41 14.79
C SER A 142 -8.25 14.14 13.79
N SER A 143 -8.49 15.44 13.62
CA SER A 143 -7.65 16.31 12.80
C SER A 143 -6.19 16.34 13.27
N GLU A 144 -5.98 16.24 14.59
CA GLU A 144 -4.65 16.19 15.21
C GLU A 144 -3.87 14.95 14.77
N PHE A 145 -4.49 13.78 14.85
CA PHE A 145 -3.84 12.54 14.39
C PHE A 145 -3.58 12.54 12.87
N ILE A 146 -4.55 13.02 12.08
CA ILE A 146 -4.38 13.15 10.62
C ILE A 146 -3.21 14.08 10.28
N GLU A 147 -3.08 15.19 11.02
CA GLU A 147 -1.97 16.13 10.87
C GLU A 147 -0.64 15.51 11.26
N GLU A 148 -0.59 14.74 12.35
CA GLU A 148 0.60 14.02 12.76
C GLU A 148 1.05 13.01 11.69
N VAL A 149 0.12 12.20 11.14
CA VAL A 149 0.43 11.25 10.05
C VAL A 149 0.97 11.97 8.82
N PHE A 150 0.37 13.10 8.45
CA PHE A 150 0.82 13.90 7.33
C PHE A 150 2.22 14.49 7.56
N LEU A 151 2.43 15.21 8.67
CA LEU A 151 3.68 15.93 8.94
C LEU A 151 4.84 15.00 9.30
N THR A 152 4.61 14.04 10.19
CA THR A 152 5.68 13.18 10.74
C THR A 152 5.90 11.91 9.93
N GLY A 153 4.84 11.44 9.25
CA GLY A 153 4.91 10.32 8.33
C GLY A 153 5.25 10.77 6.91
N LEU A 154 4.28 11.37 6.22
CA LEU A 154 4.38 11.65 4.78
C LEU A 154 5.42 12.73 4.44
N CYS A 155 5.41 13.89 5.11
CA CYS A 155 6.40 14.94 4.84
C CYS A 155 7.84 14.51 5.20
N LYS A 156 8.01 13.67 6.23
CA LYS A 156 9.33 13.13 6.58
C LYS A 156 9.81 12.14 5.53
N ARG A 157 8.94 11.25 5.05
CA ARG A 157 9.23 10.34 3.92
C ARG A 157 9.64 11.13 2.68
N TYR A 158 8.85 12.14 2.32
CA TYR A 158 9.19 13.04 1.23
C TYR A 158 10.59 13.64 1.40
N ARG A 159 10.97 14.15 2.58
CA ARG A 159 12.30 14.76 2.79
C ARG A 159 13.47 13.81 2.55
N LEU A 160 13.25 12.49 2.58
CA LEU A 160 14.28 11.50 2.28
C LEU A 160 14.51 11.33 0.77
N PHE A 161 13.52 11.66 -0.05
CA PHE A 161 13.53 11.41 -1.51
C PHE A 161 13.39 12.68 -2.37
N GLY A 162 12.81 13.74 -1.80
CA GLY A 162 12.62 15.03 -2.42
C GLY A 162 13.90 15.86 -2.39
N THR A 163 14.07 16.68 -3.42
CA THR A 163 15.21 17.60 -3.54
C THR A 163 14.90 18.98 -2.95
N SER A 164 13.63 19.26 -2.65
CA SER A 164 13.15 20.57 -2.21
C SER A 164 12.82 20.58 -0.72
N LYS A 165 12.97 21.75 -0.08
CA LYS A 165 12.46 21.96 1.28
C LYS A 165 10.94 22.10 1.22
N ILE A 166 10.22 21.35 2.06
CA ILE A 166 8.78 21.56 2.25
C ILE A 166 8.57 22.83 3.06
N ASP A 167 7.83 23.78 2.51
CA ASP A 167 7.21 24.86 3.27
C ASP A 167 5.85 24.39 3.81
N LEU A 168 5.78 24.17 5.12
CA LEU A 168 4.55 23.69 5.78
C LEU A 168 3.43 24.74 5.80
N GLN A 169 3.75 26.00 5.53
CA GLN A 169 2.80 27.11 5.52
C GLN A 169 2.30 27.44 4.10
N SER A 170 2.80 26.75 3.08
CA SER A 170 2.37 27.01 1.71
C SER A 170 0.97 26.49 1.43
N GLU A 171 0.27 27.17 0.51
CA GLU A 171 -1.03 26.73 -0.01
C GLU A 171 -0.93 25.31 -0.62
N ASP A 172 0.17 25.02 -1.31
CA ASP A 172 0.41 23.71 -1.92
C ASP A 172 0.43 22.58 -0.87
N THR A 173 1.12 22.79 0.25
CA THR A 173 1.18 21.84 1.36
C THR A 173 -0.19 21.68 2.02
N PHE A 174 -0.95 22.77 2.18
CA PHE A 174 -2.30 22.72 2.71
C PHE A 174 -3.23 21.90 1.81
N LEU A 175 -3.21 22.14 0.51
CA LEU A 175 -3.98 21.34 -0.45
C LEU A 175 -3.48 19.88 -0.44
N ALA A 176 -2.18 19.64 -0.24
CA ALA A 176 -1.60 18.28 -0.35
C ALA A 176 -2.07 17.43 0.83
N ARG A 177 -2.23 18.07 1.98
CA ARG A 177 -2.90 17.47 3.14
C ARG A 177 -4.33 17.06 2.82
N GLN A 178 -5.11 17.87 2.09
CA GLN A 178 -6.49 17.51 1.72
C GLN A 178 -6.51 16.31 0.78
N ASP A 179 -5.61 16.32 -0.21
CA ASP A 179 -5.40 15.27 -1.19
C ASP A 179 -4.98 13.93 -0.56
N LEU A 180 -4.23 13.98 0.56
CA LEU A 180 -3.72 12.81 1.27
C LEU A 180 -4.54 12.45 2.53
N ASP A 181 -5.58 13.21 2.86
CA ASP A 181 -6.51 12.91 3.96
C ASP A 181 -7.12 11.49 3.86
N PRO A 182 -7.52 10.99 2.66
CA PRO A 182 -8.00 9.63 2.54
C PRO A 182 -7.00 8.58 3.02
N TYR A 183 -5.71 8.72 2.68
CA TYR A 183 -4.66 7.82 3.15
C TYR A 183 -4.53 7.89 4.67
N CYS A 184 -4.48 9.09 5.27
CA CYS A 184 -4.33 9.26 6.71
C CYS A 184 -5.48 8.59 7.48
N ARG A 185 -6.72 8.70 6.98
CA ARG A 185 -7.88 8.04 7.57
C ARG A 185 -7.80 6.52 7.47
N ILE A 186 -7.40 5.99 6.32
CA ILE A 186 -7.20 4.53 6.14
C ILE A 186 -6.12 4.02 7.08
N TYR A 187 -5.01 4.75 7.22
CA TYR A 187 -3.92 4.44 8.13
C TYR A 187 -4.40 4.37 9.59
N GLY A 188 -5.16 5.38 10.04
CA GLY A 188 -5.76 5.38 11.38
C GLY A 188 -6.73 4.20 11.60
N ALA A 189 -7.59 3.90 10.62
CA ALA A 189 -8.50 2.77 10.71
C ALA A 189 -7.78 1.41 10.70
N TYR A 190 -6.66 1.29 9.98
CA TYR A 190 -5.79 0.12 10.01
C TYR A 190 -5.16 -0.08 11.39
N LEU A 191 -4.61 0.97 12.01
CA LEU A 191 -4.12 0.89 13.39
C LEU A 191 -5.23 0.47 14.37
N ARG A 192 -6.43 1.05 14.24
CA ARG A 192 -7.58 0.64 15.05
C ARG A 192 -7.88 -0.85 14.89
N GLU A 193 -7.83 -1.38 13.68
CA GLU A 193 -8.07 -2.79 13.40
C GLU A 193 -7.05 -3.66 14.15
N LEU A 194 -5.74 -3.36 14.02
CA LEU A 194 -4.67 -4.07 14.74
C LEU A 194 -4.91 -4.07 16.26
N LEU A 195 -5.19 -2.89 16.81
CA LEU A 195 -5.32 -2.65 18.25
C LEU A 195 -6.63 -3.14 18.86
N THR A 196 -7.61 -3.60 18.05
CA THR A 196 -8.92 -4.05 18.57
C THR A 196 -9.28 -5.49 18.20
N THR A 197 -8.66 -6.05 17.16
CA THR A 197 -8.98 -7.39 16.62
C THR A 197 -7.90 -8.43 16.89
N ARG A 198 -6.86 -8.09 17.67
CA ARG A 198 -5.70 -8.97 17.98
C ARG A 198 -4.93 -9.39 16.72
N ARG A 199 -5.13 -8.70 15.60
CA ARG A 199 -4.36 -8.88 14.37
C ARG A 199 -2.96 -8.31 14.56
N LYS A 200 -1.99 -8.94 13.90
CA LYS A 200 -0.61 -8.45 13.81
C LYS A 200 -0.41 -7.85 12.42
N PRO A 201 0.46 -6.84 12.27
CA PRO A 201 0.82 -6.34 10.96
C PRO A 201 1.52 -7.45 10.15
N ASP A 202 1.04 -7.68 8.94
CA ASP A 202 1.73 -8.47 7.92
C ASP A 202 2.71 -7.59 7.13
N LEU A 203 3.76 -8.18 6.59
CA LEU A 203 4.68 -7.50 5.66
C LEU A 203 3.92 -6.96 4.45
N ASN A 204 2.90 -7.68 3.97
CA ASN A 204 2.11 -7.26 2.81
C ASN A 204 1.15 -6.11 3.12
N ASP A 205 0.77 -5.89 4.38
CA ASP A 205 -0.19 -4.84 4.74
C ASP A 205 0.33 -3.45 4.34
N TRP A 206 1.64 -3.27 4.30
CA TRP A 206 2.26 -2.05 3.84
C TRP A 206 1.98 -1.74 2.37
N GLY A 207 2.30 -2.69 1.49
CA GLY A 207 2.17 -2.50 0.06
C GLY A 207 0.74 -2.18 -0.36
N ASP A 208 -0.24 -2.75 0.34
CA ASP A 208 -1.64 -2.42 0.13
C ASP A 208 -2.04 -1.06 0.72
N LEU A 209 -1.53 -0.71 1.90
CA LEU A 209 -1.80 0.56 2.55
C LEU A 209 -1.27 1.75 1.71
N GLU A 210 -0.10 1.60 1.10
CA GLU A 210 0.46 2.62 0.19
C GLU A 210 -0.39 2.85 -1.06
N LEU A 211 -1.19 1.87 -1.49
CA LEU A 211 -2.10 2.08 -2.63
C LEU A 211 -3.11 3.21 -2.35
N PHE A 212 -3.39 3.51 -1.09
CA PHE A 212 -4.28 4.59 -0.70
C PHE A 212 -3.63 5.97 -0.79
N ILE A 213 -2.30 6.09 -0.93
CA ILE A 213 -1.63 7.38 -1.22
C ILE A 213 -2.10 7.93 -2.58
N TYR A 214 -2.38 7.02 -3.52
CA TYR A 214 -2.88 7.37 -4.85
C TYR A 214 -4.37 7.73 -4.86
N LEU A 215 -5.07 7.70 -3.71
CA LEU A 215 -6.52 7.93 -3.62
C LEU A 215 -6.91 9.42 -3.69
N GLN A 216 -6.48 10.08 -4.76
CA GLN A 216 -6.76 11.46 -5.12
C GLN A 216 -8.20 11.65 -5.64
N PRO A 217 -8.73 12.88 -5.75
CA PRO A 217 -10.02 13.15 -6.41
C PRO A 217 -10.12 12.43 -7.78
N GLY A 218 -11.23 11.72 -8.02
CA GLY A 218 -11.47 10.96 -9.26
C GLY A 218 -10.78 9.59 -9.39
N THR A 219 -9.96 9.17 -8.41
CA THR A 219 -9.25 7.87 -8.46
C THR A 219 -9.90 6.79 -7.59
N TYR A 220 -9.47 5.54 -7.77
CA TYR A 220 -9.97 4.37 -7.04
C TYR A 220 -8.82 3.39 -6.73
N VAL A 221 -8.93 2.67 -5.61
CA VAL A 221 -8.05 1.52 -5.30
C VAL A 221 -8.78 0.23 -5.66
N ALA A 222 -8.13 -0.69 -6.38
CA ALA A 222 -8.67 -2.02 -6.64
C ALA A 222 -7.93 -3.06 -5.80
N THR A 223 -8.66 -3.86 -5.03
CA THR A 223 -8.06 -4.93 -4.20
C THR A 223 -9.02 -6.11 -4.04
N ALA A 224 -8.46 -7.31 -3.92
CA ALA A 224 -9.20 -8.53 -3.61
C ALA A 224 -9.35 -8.78 -2.10
N GLU A 225 -8.68 -8.00 -1.26
CA GLU A 225 -8.63 -8.24 0.17
C GLU A 225 -9.80 -7.59 0.91
N LYS A 226 -10.67 -8.44 1.45
CA LYS A 226 -11.82 -8.02 2.27
C LYS A 226 -11.43 -7.12 3.46
N LYS A 227 -10.21 -7.28 4.00
CA LYS A 227 -9.64 -6.44 5.06
C LYS A 227 -9.67 -4.96 4.66
N TRP A 228 -9.11 -4.63 3.49
CA TRP A 228 -9.03 -3.25 3.00
C TRP A 228 -10.39 -2.69 2.62
N TRP A 229 -11.30 -3.52 2.11
CA TRP A 229 -12.69 -3.10 1.89
C TRP A 229 -13.35 -2.66 3.19
N THR A 230 -13.21 -3.46 4.24
CA THR A 230 -13.82 -3.20 5.56
C THR A 230 -13.23 -1.95 6.21
N ILE A 231 -11.90 -1.78 6.11
CA ILE A 231 -11.19 -0.60 6.64
C ILE A 231 -11.70 0.66 5.92
N ALA A 232 -11.75 0.65 4.58
CA ALA A 232 -12.21 1.78 3.78
C ALA A 232 -13.68 2.13 4.02
N ASP A 233 -14.56 1.13 4.06
CA ASP A 233 -15.98 1.31 4.41
C ASP A 233 -16.11 2.01 5.78
N SER A 234 -15.27 1.63 6.76
CA SER A 234 -15.36 2.15 8.13
C SER A 234 -14.97 3.63 8.29
N VAL A 235 -14.34 4.22 7.26
CA VAL A 235 -13.96 5.64 7.20
C VAL A 235 -14.69 6.41 6.09
N GLY A 236 -15.70 5.79 5.46
CA GLY A 236 -16.51 6.43 4.42
C GLY A 236 -15.83 6.51 3.05
N LEU A 237 -14.87 5.63 2.77
CA LEU A 237 -14.13 5.56 1.49
C LEU A 237 -14.44 4.27 0.69
N GLY A 238 -15.52 3.59 1.05
CA GLY A 238 -15.92 2.30 0.47
C GLY A 238 -16.17 2.33 -1.03
N ASP A 239 -16.78 3.40 -1.51
CA ASP A 239 -17.07 3.68 -2.92
C ASP A 239 -15.80 3.95 -3.74
N ARG A 240 -14.70 4.33 -3.08
CA ARG A 240 -13.39 4.53 -3.70
C ARG A 240 -12.58 3.23 -3.78
N VAL A 241 -13.15 2.10 -3.35
CA VAL A 241 -12.51 0.77 -3.43
C VAL A 241 -13.26 -0.16 -4.38
N LYS A 242 -12.62 -0.52 -5.49
CA LYS A 242 -13.10 -1.55 -6.43
C LYS A 242 -12.79 -2.94 -5.88
N LYS A 243 -13.83 -3.67 -5.50
CA LYS A 243 -13.75 -5.03 -4.95
C LYS A 243 -13.47 -6.03 -6.07
N LEU A 244 -12.27 -6.59 -6.11
CA LEU A 244 -11.91 -7.64 -7.05
C LEU A 244 -12.31 -8.99 -6.44
N VAL A 245 -13.34 -9.65 -6.98
CA VAL A 245 -13.76 -10.99 -6.52
C VAL A 245 -13.01 -12.03 -7.36
N PRO A 246 -12.06 -12.80 -6.80
CA PRO A 246 -11.37 -13.83 -7.56
C PRO A 246 -12.36 -14.91 -8.01
N LYS A 247 -12.26 -15.36 -9.26
CA LYS A 247 -13.08 -16.48 -9.78
C LYS A 247 -12.80 -17.80 -9.03
N HIS A 248 -11.63 -17.91 -8.40
CA HIS A 248 -11.25 -19.00 -7.52
C HIS A 248 -10.83 -18.44 -6.16
N PRO A 249 -11.69 -18.50 -5.13
CA PRO A 249 -11.31 -18.02 -3.80
C PRO A 249 -10.12 -18.83 -3.28
N ARG A 250 -9.05 -18.15 -2.83
CA ARG A 250 -7.97 -18.81 -2.09
C ARG A 250 -8.58 -19.49 -0.85
N PRO A 251 -8.17 -20.72 -0.49
CA PRO A 251 -8.52 -21.26 0.82
C PRO A 251 -8.01 -20.29 1.89
N SER A 252 -8.90 -19.89 2.79
CA SER A 252 -8.56 -19.03 3.93
C SER A 252 -7.44 -19.67 4.74
N ARG A 253 -6.32 -18.94 4.89
CA ARG A 253 -5.27 -19.25 5.86
C ARG A 253 -5.70 -18.84 7.26
#